data_AF-I9NM64-F1
#
_entry.id   AF-I9NM64-F1
#
_cell.length_a   1.000
_cell.length_b   1.000
_cell.length_c   1.000
_cell.angle_alpha   90.00
_cell.angle_beta   90.00
_cell.angle_gamma   90.00
#
_symmetry.space_group_name_H-M   'P 1'
#
loop_
_entity.id
_entity.type
_entity.pdbx_description
1 polymer ?
#
loop_
_entity_poly.entity_id
_entity_poly.type
_entity_poly.pdbx_seq_one_letter_code
_entity_poly.pdbx_strand_id
1 'polypeptide(L)'
;MSENVTEIEKSSNITELKIISNEHKFVWNFADIKQNLNSHIEKYVGLVVTEENLKDMESTQKEISSIRTKIDGFRKEVKKKMDEPYKVFEGEIKELLQLIEKAETPLKKQILEYESDRVAKKEAEFKLFAQTTATDMGVRDEYFKITISSQWTKRTARVSTVKKEIVAEINSMLETQRRNDEALELQRQKEEMIVAVCSAHSMGLKTPVTSSDIAHLIVNAELAAIPGIILAECQKRAEMEAKAAAPKVELSPPVLDHVHHPDDNSIGFPNYGKEVEDTDPCPEWEATEIRYPNEILNPASFHIPPLPPASRPMPPMPPTTRETQYDVILKLPGVTIPQAGALKAFMSSQGISYEIISQARRSDF
;
A
#
# COMPACT_ATOMS: atom_id res chain seq x y z
N MET A 1 -13.13 40.67 36.74
CA MET A 1 -13.26 39.21 36.57
C MET A 1 -11.91 38.60 36.87
N SER A 2 -11.84 37.61 37.75
CA SER A 2 -10.56 37.02 38.17
C SER A 2 -10.29 35.74 37.40
N GLU A 3 -9.35 35.75 36.48
CA GLU A 3 -8.82 34.52 35.89
C GLU A 3 -7.75 33.96 36.80
N ASN A 4 -8.11 32.95 37.60
CA ASN A 4 -7.14 32.16 38.36
C ASN A 4 -6.26 31.40 37.36
N VAL A 5 -5.03 31.88 37.17
CA VAL A 5 -3.95 31.05 36.62
C VAL A 5 -3.69 29.96 37.66
N THR A 6 -4.23 28.77 37.42
CA THR A 6 -3.94 27.60 38.25
C THR A 6 -2.49 27.20 38.00
N GLU A 7 -1.61 27.70 38.85
CA GLU A 7 -0.19 27.35 38.87
C GLU A 7 -0.06 25.88 39.31
N ILE A 8 0.02 24.97 38.32
CA ILE A 8 0.17 23.54 38.57
C ILE A 8 1.60 23.28 39.06
N GLU A 9 1.78 23.34 40.38
CA GLU A 9 3.01 22.91 41.04
C GLU A 9 3.39 21.51 40.57
N LYS A 10 4.58 21.36 39.98
CA LYS A 10 5.14 20.06 39.58
C LYS A 10 5.68 19.31 40.79
N SER A 11 4.79 18.98 41.73
CA SER A 11 5.06 18.17 42.92
C SER A 11 5.19 16.69 42.57
N SER A 12 6.16 16.38 41.70
CA SER A 12 6.46 15.03 41.20
C SER A 12 7.22 14.20 42.25
N ASN A 13 6.60 13.98 43.40
CA ASN A 13 7.16 13.21 44.51
C ASN A 13 6.36 11.91 44.70
N ILE A 14 6.38 11.05 43.68
CA ILE A 14 5.79 9.71 43.72
C ILE A 14 6.76 8.79 44.46
N THR A 15 6.29 8.13 45.53
CA THR A 15 7.09 7.18 46.30
C THR A 15 7.58 6.02 45.43
N GLU A 16 8.87 5.71 45.50
CA GLU A 16 9.49 4.63 44.74
C GLU A 16 8.87 3.26 45.04
N LEU A 17 8.36 2.58 44.01
CA LEU A 17 7.76 1.24 44.10
C LEU A 17 8.77 0.23 44.65
N LYS A 18 8.44 -0.38 45.80
CA LYS A 18 9.31 -1.32 46.53
C LYS A 18 8.55 -2.53 47.01
N ILE A 19 9.15 -3.71 46.86
CA ILE A 19 8.68 -4.94 47.48
C ILE A 19 9.07 -4.88 48.96
N ILE A 20 8.08 -4.75 49.84
CA ILE A 20 8.30 -4.52 51.29
C ILE A 20 8.77 -5.79 52.01
N SER A 21 8.31 -6.96 51.56
CA SER A 21 8.82 -8.28 51.99
C SER A 21 8.56 -9.33 50.90
N ASN A 22 9.39 -10.38 50.87
CA ASN A 22 9.24 -11.54 49.97
C ASN A 22 9.91 -12.79 50.59
N GLU A 23 9.28 -13.36 51.61
CA GLU A 23 9.76 -14.59 52.27
C GLU A 23 9.06 -15.83 51.70
N HIS A 24 9.72 -16.54 50.77
CA HIS A 24 9.20 -17.75 50.13
C HIS A 24 10.15 -18.95 50.31
N LYS A 25 10.48 -19.31 51.56
CA LYS A 25 11.25 -20.52 51.89
C LYS A 25 10.34 -21.76 51.89
N PHE A 26 10.06 -22.32 50.71
CA PHE A 26 9.22 -23.51 50.57
C PHE A 26 9.96 -24.80 50.98
N VAL A 27 9.51 -25.42 52.08
CA VAL A 27 9.98 -26.74 52.56
C VAL A 27 8.76 -27.64 52.76
N TRP A 28 8.84 -28.89 52.32
CA TRP A 28 7.76 -29.89 52.45
C TRP A 28 8.32 -31.29 52.69
N ASN A 29 7.47 -32.22 53.12
CA ASN A 29 7.77 -33.57 53.58
C ASN A 29 8.14 -34.57 52.46
N PHE A 30 8.94 -34.13 51.48
CA PHE A 30 9.32 -34.94 50.31
C PHE A 30 10.02 -36.25 50.69
N ALA A 31 10.87 -36.25 51.72
CA ALA A 31 11.59 -37.44 52.18
C ALA A 31 10.62 -38.53 52.69
N ASP A 32 9.73 -38.17 53.61
CA ASP A 32 8.79 -39.09 54.26
C ASP A 32 7.79 -39.67 53.24
N ILE A 33 7.27 -38.82 52.35
CA ILE A 33 6.36 -39.23 51.28
C ILE A 33 7.07 -40.15 50.27
N LYS A 34 8.32 -39.86 49.90
CA LYS A 34 9.11 -40.71 49.00
C LYS A 34 9.42 -42.08 49.63
N GLN A 35 9.78 -42.11 50.91
CA GLN A 35 10.06 -43.37 51.62
C GLN A 35 8.80 -44.24 51.71
N ASN A 36 7.67 -43.66 52.16
CA ASN A 36 6.39 -44.36 52.23
C ASN A 36 5.95 -44.89 50.86
N LEU A 37 6.01 -44.04 49.82
CA LEU A 37 5.62 -44.42 48.46
C LEU A 37 6.49 -45.55 47.88
N ASN A 38 7.81 -45.54 48.12
CA ASN A 38 8.70 -46.64 47.75
C ASN A 38 8.26 -47.95 48.43
N SER A 39 8.17 -47.98 49.77
CA SER A 39 7.79 -49.19 50.53
C SER A 39 6.36 -49.69 50.24
N HIS A 40 5.52 -48.86 49.64
CA HIS A 40 4.18 -49.24 49.18
C HIS A 40 4.18 -49.79 47.75
N ILE A 41 4.90 -49.16 46.81
CA ILE A 41 4.91 -49.55 45.38
C ILE A 41 5.84 -50.74 45.11
N GLU A 42 6.96 -50.87 45.81
CA GLU A 42 7.98 -51.92 45.63
C GLU A 42 7.39 -53.34 45.67
N LYS A 43 6.35 -53.55 46.49
CA LYS A 43 5.61 -54.82 46.63
C LYS A 43 4.82 -55.23 45.39
N TYR A 44 4.60 -54.31 44.45
CA TYR A 44 3.79 -54.50 43.24
C TYR A 44 4.62 -54.44 41.95
N VAL A 45 5.93 -54.16 42.04
CA VAL A 45 6.83 -54.14 40.88
C VAL A 45 7.19 -55.58 40.50
N GLY A 46 6.77 -56.02 39.31
CA GLY A 46 7.07 -57.35 38.77
C GLY A 46 6.03 -58.44 39.04
N LEU A 47 4.88 -58.09 39.64
CA LEU A 47 3.73 -59.00 39.75
C LEU A 47 3.09 -59.24 38.38
N VAL A 48 2.77 -60.51 38.09
CA VAL A 48 2.05 -60.94 36.89
C VAL A 48 0.58 -61.14 37.25
N VAL A 49 -0.31 -60.56 36.45
CA VAL A 49 -1.76 -60.70 36.64
C VAL A 49 -2.23 -62.07 36.16
N THR A 50 -3.05 -62.73 36.96
CA THR A 50 -3.73 -64.01 36.64
C THR A 50 -5.23 -63.87 36.93
N GLU A 51 -6.07 -64.73 36.36
CA GLU A 51 -7.53 -64.63 36.55
C GLU A 51 -7.95 -64.71 38.02
N GLU A 52 -7.19 -65.44 38.85
CA GLU A 52 -7.41 -65.56 40.29
C GLU A 52 -7.03 -64.29 41.08
N ASN A 53 -6.06 -63.49 40.62
CA ASN A 53 -5.56 -62.29 41.33
C ASN A 53 -6.08 -60.95 40.78
N LEU A 54 -6.76 -60.98 39.63
CA LEU A 54 -7.20 -59.81 38.86
C LEU A 54 -7.93 -58.74 39.70
N LYS A 55 -8.84 -59.18 40.58
CA LYS A 55 -9.68 -58.29 41.39
C LYS A 55 -8.88 -57.47 42.42
N ASP A 56 -7.87 -58.07 43.03
CA ASP A 56 -7.05 -57.42 44.06
C ASP A 56 -6.00 -56.51 43.42
N MET A 57 -5.48 -56.90 42.25
CA MET A 57 -4.65 -56.04 41.40
C MET A 57 -5.43 -54.83 40.89
N GLU A 58 -6.72 -54.97 40.55
CA GLU A 58 -7.61 -53.84 40.24
C GLU A 58 -7.78 -52.88 41.44
N SER A 59 -7.95 -53.37 42.67
CA SER A 59 -8.04 -52.49 43.86
C SER A 59 -6.74 -51.72 44.05
N THR A 60 -5.61 -52.43 44.02
CA THR A 60 -4.27 -51.85 44.15
C THR A 60 -4.01 -50.79 43.08
N GLN A 61 -4.42 -51.03 41.82
CA GLN A 61 -4.28 -50.07 40.73
C GLN A 61 -5.11 -48.80 40.98
N LYS A 62 -6.34 -48.94 41.51
CA LYS A 62 -7.22 -47.80 41.88
C LYS A 62 -6.63 -47.01 43.04
N GLU A 63 -6.02 -47.67 44.02
CA GLU A 63 -5.33 -47.05 45.16
C GLU A 63 -4.08 -46.26 44.72
N ILE A 64 -3.19 -46.85 43.91
CA ILE A 64 -2.03 -46.16 43.33
C ILE A 64 -2.48 -44.95 42.49
N SER A 65 -3.55 -45.10 41.71
CA SER A 65 -4.12 -44.02 40.89
C SER A 65 -4.71 -42.89 41.75
N SER A 66 -5.31 -43.22 42.89
CA SER A 66 -5.79 -42.27 43.90
C SER A 66 -4.62 -41.50 44.54
N ILE A 67 -3.53 -42.18 44.91
CA ILE A 67 -2.32 -41.56 45.45
C ILE A 67 -1.70 -40.59 44.43
N ARG A 68 -1.54 -41.02 43.16
CA ARG A 68 -1.09 -40.14 42.06
C ARG A 68 -1.98 -38.90 41.93
N THR A 69 -3.29 -39.07 42.00
CA THR A 69 -4.27 -37.97 41.88
C THR A 69 -4.15 -36.99 43.04
N LYS A 70 -3.96 -37.48 44.27
CA LYS A 70 -3.74 -36.63 45.46
C LYS A 70 -2.45 -35.82 45.36
N ILE A 71 -1.36 -36.39 44.85
CA ILE A 71 -0.07 -35.69 44.67
C ILE A 71 -0.19 -34.56 43.62
N ASP A 72 -0.83 -34.82 42.48
CA ASP A 72 -1.06 -33.77 41.48
C ASP A 72 -2.08 -32.71 41.96
N GLY A 73 -3.08 -33.11 42.77
CA GLY A 73 -3.97 -32.21 43.47
C GLY A 73 -3.23 -31.24 44.40
N PHE A 74 -2.37 -31.76 45.28
CA PHE A 74 -1.51 -30.95 46.14
C PHE A 74 -0.61 -30.00 45.35
N ARG A 75 0.01 -30.47 44.26
CA ARG A 75 0.81 -29.63 43.34
C ARG A 75 -0.01 -28.46 42.77
N LYS A 76 -1.26 -28.71 42.36
CA LYS A 76 -2.19 -27.69 41.84
C LYS A 76 -2.62 -26.70 42.92
N GLU A 77 -2.89 -27.18 44.14
CA GLU A 77 -3.29 -26.35 45.27
C GLU A 77 -2.16 -25.43 45.75
N VAL A 78 -0.94 -25.97 45.90
CA VAL A 78 0.25 -25.18 46.23
C VAL A 78 0.54 -24.16 45.14
N LYS A 79 0.44 -24.54 43.85
CA LYS A 79 0.55 -23.57 42.75
C LYS A 79 -0.48 -22.45 42.91
N LYS A 80 -1.76 -22.77 43.17
CA LYS A 80 -2.80 -21.75 43.37
C LYS A 80 -2.44 -20.80 44.51
N LYS A 81 -2.06 -21.32 45.68
CA LYS A 81 -1.72 -20.51 46.87
C LYS A 81 -0.50 -19.59 46.69
N MET A 82 0.42 -19.93 45.77
CA MET A 82 1.57 -19.07 45.41
C MET A 82 1.26 -18.09 44.26
N ASP A 83 0.29 -18.43 43.40
CA ASP A 83 -0.22 -17.62 42.29
C ASP A 83 -1.26 -16.57 42.76
N GLU A 84 -1.92 -16.82 43.88
CA GLU A 84 -2.91 -15.94 44.54
C GLU A 84 -2.31 -14.60 45.03
N PRO A 85 -1.19 -14.54 45.80
CA PRO A 85 -0.56 -13.26 46.16
C PRO A 85 0.02 -12.52 44.95
N TYR A 86 0.52 -13.23 43.94
CA TYR A 86 0.96 -12.61 42.69
C TYR A 86 -0.19 -11.92 41.96
N LYS A 87 -1.39 -12.52 41.96
CA LYS A 87 -2.61 -11.92 41.38
C LYS A 87 -3.15 -10.74 42.17
N VAL A 88 -3.00 -10.73 43.50
CA VAL A 88 -3.32 -9.55 44.31
C VAL A 88 -2.41 -8.39 43.93
N PHE A 89 -1.09 -8.62 43.90
CA PHE A 89 -0.11 -7.63 43.44
C PHE A 89 -0.37 -7.15 42.00
N GLU A 90 -0.68 -8.06 41.08
CA GLU A 90 -1.03 -7.72 39.69
C GLU A 90 -2.31 -6.85 39.62
N GLY A 91 -3.28 -7.10 40.51
CA GLY A 91 -4.49 -6.30 40.68
C GLY A 91 -4.21 -4.90 41.23
N GLU A 92 -3.41 -4.79 42.29
CA GLU A 92 -2.99 -3.51 42.89
C GLU A 92 -2.25 -2.63 41.87
N ILE A 93 -1.32 -3.21 41.11
CA ILE A 93 -0.60 -2.52 40.03
C ILE A 93 -1.58 -2.07 38.92
N LYS A 94 -2.57 -2.89 38.55
CA LYS A 94 -3.61 -2.51 37.58
C LYS A 94 -4.49 -1.36 38.09
N GLU A 95 -4.84 -1.33 39.38
CA GLU A 95 -5.61 -0.24 39.96
C GLU A 95 -4.82 1.09 39.96
N LEU A 96 -3.54 1.05 40.31
CA LEU A 96 -2.64 2.20 40.22
C LEU A 96 -2.50 2.72 38.77
N LEU A 97 -2.39 1.81 37.79
CA LEU A 97 -2.37 2.18 36.36
C LEU A 97 -3.70 2.79 35.91
N GLN A 98 -4.85 2.24 36.33
CA GLN A 98 -6.17 2.84 36.03
C GLN A 98 -6.36 4.22 36.67
N LEU A 99 -5.76 4.48 37.84
CA LEU A 99 -5.80 5.79 38.47
C LEU A 99 -5.02 6.83 37.64
N ILE A 100 -3.87 6.43 37.08
CA ILE A 100 -3.09 7.27 36.14
C ILE A 100 -3.88 7.48 34.84
N GLU A 101 -4.42 6.42 34.25
CA GLU A 101 -5.19 6.46 33.00
C GLU A 101 -6.41 7.38 33.08
N LYS A 102 -7.11 7.41 34.22
CA LYS A 102 -8.25 8.32 34.49
C LYS A 102 -7.86 9.80 34.44
N ALA A 103 -6.62 10.15 34.77
CA ALA A 103 -6.10 11.52 34.66
C ALA A 103 -5.46 11.79 33.28
N GLU A 104 -4.71 10.82 32.75
CA GLU A 104 -3.97 10.98 31.50
C GLU A 104 -4.89 11.03 30.27
N THR A 105 -5.96 10.23 30.23
CA THR A 105 -6.90 10.16 29.11
C THR A 105 -7.62 11.49 28.82
N PRO A 106 -8.27 12.18 29.78
CA PRO A 106 -8.89 13.47 29.52
C PRO A 106 -7.87 14.55 29.17
N LEU A 107 -6.67 14.54 29.77
CA LEU A 107 -5.60 15.48 29.42
C LEU A 107 -5.11 15.29 27.98
N LYS A 108 -4.83 14.04 27.56
CA LYS A 108 -4.51 13.70 26.16
C LYS A 108 -5.60 14.20 25.21
N LYS A 109 -6.87 13.93 25.53
CA LYS A 109 -8.02 14.37 24.73
C LYS A 109 -8.08 15.89 24.61
N GLN A 110 -8.03 16.62 25.73
CA GLN A 110 -8.09 18.09 25.75
C GLN A 110 -6.93 18.74 25.00
N ILE A 111 -5.72 18.18 25.08
CA ILE A 111 -4.54 18.66 24.32
C ILE A 111 -4.75 18.47 22.81
N LEU A 112 -5.31 17.33 22.39
CA LEU A 112 -5.62 17.05 20.99
C LEU A 112 -6.76 17.95 20.46
N GLU A 113 -7.84 18.12 21.22
CA GLU A 113 -8.94 19.02 20.89
C GLU A 113 -8.45 20.47 20.77
N TYR A 114 -7.67 20.97 21.74
CA TYR A 114 -7.12 22.33 21.71
C TYR A 114 -6.17 22.56 20.52
N GLU A 115 -5.28 21.63 20.21
CA GLU A 115 -4.35 21.79 19.07
C GLU A 115 -5.08 21.63 17.73
N SER A 116 -6.12 20.80 17.65
CA SER A 116 -7.02 20.69 16.49
C SER A 116 -7.77 22.01 16.25
N ASP A 117 -8.38 22.57 17.28
CA ASP A 117 -9.02 23.89 17.26
C ASP A 117 -8.06 24.99 16.79
N ARG A 118 -6.82 24.97 17.31
CA ARG A 118 -5.76 25.93 16.95
C ARG A 118 -5.32 25.78 15.49
N VAL A 119 -5.35 24.57 14.94
CA VAL A 119 -5.07 24.29 13.52
C VAL A 119 -6.25 24.77 12.66
N ALA A 120 -7.48 24.34 12.95
CA ALA A 120 -8.68 24.72 12.20
C ALA A 120 -8.89 26.24 12.14
N LYS A 121 -8.63 26.97 13.24
CA LYS A 121 -8.69 28.45 13.27
C LYS A 121 -7.64 29.09 12.34
N LYS A 122 -6.42 28.54 12.26
CA LYS A 122 -5.39 28.99 11.28
C LYS A 122 -5.78 28.63 9.84
N GLU A 123 -6.33 27.44 9.61
CA GLU A 123 -6.78 27.00 8.28
C GLU A 123 -7.92 27.89 7.76
N ALA A 124 -8.86 28.28 8.62
CA ALA A 124 -9.90 29.24 8.30
C ALA A 124 -9.32 30.64 7.99
N GLU A 125 -8.37 31.16 8.77
CA GLU A 125 -7.69 32.44 8.49
C GLU A 125 -7.01 32.41 7.11
N PHE A 126 -6.23 31.37 6.83
CA PHE A 126 -5.49 31.24 5.58
C PHE A 126 -6.40 30.99 4.37
N LYS A 127 -7.48 30.21 4.53
CA LYS A 127 -8.46 29.97 3.46
C LYS A 127 -9.25 31.24 3.13
N LEU A 128 -9.68 32.00 4.14
CA LEU A 128 -10.34 33.29 3.94
C LEU A 128 -9.40 34.28 3.25
N PHE A 129 -8.17 34.43 3.75
CA PHE A 129 -7.15 35.28 3.12
C PHE A 129 -6.89 34.88 1.66
N ALA A 130 -6.78 33.58 1.37
CA ALA A 130 -6.59 33.08 0.01
C ALA A 130 -7.78 33.36 -0.90
N GLN A 131 -9.01 33.18 -0.41
CA GLN A 131 -10.23 33.45 -1.18
C GLN A 131 -10.35 34.94 -1.51
N THR A 132 -10.19 35.83 -0.52
CA THR A 132 -10.18 37.29 -0.76
C THR A 132 -9.10 37.69 -1.76
N THR A 133 -7.87 37.21 -1.57
CA THR A 133 -6.74 37.48 -2.49
C THR A 133 -7.03 36.99 -3.91
N ALA A 134 -7.64 35.82 -4.08
CA ALA A 134 -7.98 35.27 -5.39
C ALA A 134 -9.08 36.09 -6.10
N THR A 135 -10.11 36.52 -5.36
CA THR A 135 -11.14 37.43 -5.87
C THR A 135 -10.55 38.79 -6.26
N ASP A 136 -9.73 39.39 -5.40
CA ASP A 136 -9.05 40.68 -5.66
C ASP A 136 -8.11 40.60 -6.89
N MET A 137 -7.54 39.43 -7.17
CA MET A 137 -6.68 39.16 -8.33
C MET A 137 -7.43 38.68 -9.58
N GLY A 138 -8.76 38.54 -9.56
CA GLY A 138 -9.55 38.12 -10.72
C GLY A 138 -9.41 36.64 -11.12
N VAL A 139 -9.01 35.76 -10.19
CA VAL A 139 -9.04 34.31 -10.41
C VAL A 139 -10.49 33.83 -10.32
N ARG A 140 -10.97 33.15 -11.36
CA ARG A 140 -12.33 32.60 -11.44
C ARG A 140 -12.46 31.35 -10.57
N ASP A 141 -13.65 31.12 -10.01
CA ASP A 141 -13.93 29.99 -9.10
C ASP A 141 -13.56 28.62 -9.69
N GLU A 142 -13.66 28.47 -11.03
CA GLU A 142 -13.26 27.26 -11.77
C GLU A 142 -11.76 26.91 -11.66
N TYR A 143 -10.91 27.91 -11.40
CA TYR A 143 -9.46 27.75 -11.20
C TYR A 143 -9.03 27.84 -9.73
N PHE A 144 -9.89 28.32 -8.83
CA PHE A 144 -9.54 28.50 -7.42
C PHE A 144 -9.50 27.17 -6.64
N LYS A 145 -8.31 26.56 -6.55
CA LYS A 145 -8.10 25.25 -5.91
C LYS A 145 -6.96 25.25 -4.88
N ILE A 146 -7.00 26.14 -3.89
CA ILE A 146 -5.98 26.17 -2.84
C ILE A 146 -6.15 25.04 -1.82
N THR A 147 -5.04 24.38 -1.47
CA THR A 147 -4.96 23.41 -0.36
C THR A 147 -4.04 23.97 0.72
N ILE A 148 -4.53 24.04 1.97
CA ILE A 148 -3.74 24.58 3.09
C ILE A 148 -2.72 23.53 3.55
N SER A 149 -1.43 23.88 3.48
CA SER A 149 -0.35 22.97 3.88
C SER A 149 -0.25 22.80 5.40
N SER A 150 -0.06 21.56 5.86
CA SER A 150 0.21 21.26 7.28
C SER A 150 1.53 21.86 7.80
N GLN A 151 2.39 22.39 6.91
CA GLN A 151 3.55 23.20 7.30
C GLN A 151 3.13 24.59 7.80
N TRP A 152 2.08 25.18 7.21
CA TRP A 152 1.61 26.55 7.50
C TRP A 152 0.87 26.67 8.84
N THR A 153 0.20 25.59 9.25
CA THR A 153 -0.62 25.55 10.48
C THR A 153 0.20 25.31 11.74
N LYS A 154 1.50 24.98 11.61
CA LYS A 154 2.45 24.79 12.72
C LYS A 154 2.57 26.03 13.61
N ARG A 155 2.99 25.81 14.86
CA ARG A 155 3.26 26.89 15.83
C ARG A 155 4.46 27.76 15.43
N THR A 156 5.47 27.18 14.78
CA THR A 156 6.69 27.86 14.30
C THR A 156 6.53 28.57 12.95
N ALA A 157 5.44 28.35 12.22
CA ALA A 157 5.21 28.93 10.90
C ALA A 157 4.95 30.44 10.98
N ARG A 158 5.75 31.23 10.26
CA ARG A 158 5.62 32.69 10.17
C ARG A 158 4.47 33.05 9.24
N VAL A 159 3.43 33.70 9.78
CA VAL A 159 2.22 34.12 9.04
C VAL A 159 2.56 34.96 7.79
N SER A 160 3.57 35.82 7.87
CA SER A 160 4.03 36.65 6.74
C SER A 160 4.76 35.86 5.64
N THR A 161 5.35 34.71 5.95
CA THR A 161 5.91 33.80 4.95
C THR A 161 4.78 33.00 4.29
N VAL A 162 3.88 32.42 5.09
CA VAL A 162 2.71 31.67 4.61
C VAL A 162 1.85 32.52 3.67
N LYS A 163 1.57 33.78 4.01
CA LYS A 163 0.77 34.67 3.15
C LYS A 163 1.47 34.99 1.81
N LYS A 164 2.81 34.96 1.74
CA LYS A 164 3.55 35.05 0.46
C LYS A 164 3.47 33.76 -0.36
N GLU A 165 3.55 32.60 0.29
CA GLU A 165 3.38 31.29 -0.37
C GLU A 165 1.96 31.16 -0.96
N ILE A 166 0.93 31.56 -0.21
CA ILE A 166 -0.46 31.64 -0.69
C ILE A 166 -0.60 32.56 -1.90
N VAL A 167 -0.02 33.77 -1.85
CA VAL A 167 -0.03 34.71 -2.99
C VAL A 167 0.68 34.12 -4.21
N ALA A 168 1.82 33.44 -4.04
CA ALA A 168 2.54 32.80 -5.14
C ALA A 168 1.70 31.68 -5.81
N GLU A 169 1.00 30.88 -5.00
CA GLU A 169 0.09 29.83 -5.49
C GLU A 169 -1.07 30.42 -6.30
N ILE A 170 -1.66 31.53 -5.84
CA ILE A 170 -2.74 32.25 -6.54
C ILE A 170 -2.24 32.89 -7.85
N ASN A 171 -1.00 33.40 -7.90
CA ASN A 171 -0.39 33.85 -9.16
C ASN A 171 -0.22 32.69 -10.17
N SER A 172 0.14 31.49 -9.69
CA SER A 172 0.23 30.28 -10.53
C SER A 172 -1.14 29.86 -11.11
N MET A 173 -2.21 30.02 -10.33
CA MET A 173 -3.59 29.84 -10.80
C MET A 173 -3.97 30.89 -11.84
N LEU A 174 -3.66 32.16 -11.61
CA LEU A 174 -3.96 33.26 -12.54
C LEU A 174 -3.23 33.10 -13.89
N GLU A 175 -1.95 32.74 -13.89
CA GLU A 175 -1.21 32.44 -15.13
C GLU A 175 -1.70 31.16 -15.83
N THR A 176 -2.36 30.24 -15.10
CA THR A 176 -3.01 29.07 -15.69
C THR A 176 -4.34 29.43 -16.34
N GLN A 177 -5.16 30.24 -15.68
CA GLN A 177 -6.35 30.85 -16.27
C GLN A 177 -5.98 31.63 -17.54
N ARG A 178 -4.97 32.51 -17.48
CA ARG A 178 -4.55 33.34 -18.62
C ARG A 178 -4.09 32.50 -19.83
N ARG A 179 -3.29 31.46 -19.61
CA ARG A 179 -2.88 30.53 -20.68
C ARG A 179 -4.05 29.78 -21.31
N ASN A 180 -5.06 29.42 -20.51
CA ASN A 180 -6.25 28.74 -21.02
C ASN A 180 -7.15 29.70 -21.81
N ASP A 181 -7.29 30.95 -21.35
CA ASP A 181 -8.02 32.01 -22.07
C ASP A 181 -7.31 32.36 -23.41
N GLU A 182 -5.98 32.50 -23.40
CA GLU A 182 -5.15 32.68 -24.60
C GLU A 182 -5.29 31.51 -25.59
N ALA A 183 -5.32 30.27 -25.10
CA ALA A 183 -5.50 29.07 -25.92
C ALA A 183 -6.91 28.97 -26.52
N LEU A 184 -7.95 29.30 -25.74
CA LEU A 184 -9.34 29.29 -26.18
C LEU A 184 -9.61 30.37 -27.25
N GLU A 185 -9.09 31.58 -27.06
CA GLU A 185 -9.20 32.65 -28.06
C GLU A 185 -8.41 32.30 -29.33
N LEU A 186 -7.22 31.70 -29.22
CA LEU A 186 -6.47 31.20 -30.38
C LEU A 186 -7.25 30.10 -31.13
N GLN A 187 -7.92 29.19 -30.41
CA GLN A 187 -8.80 28.20 -31.03
C GLN A 187 -9.98 28.86 -31.75
N ARG A 188 -10.66 29.81 -31.10
CA ARG A 188 -11.77 30.58 -31.69
C ARG A 188 -11.34 31.29 -32.98
N GLN A 189 -10.16 31.91 -32.99
CA GLN A 189 -9.57 32.55 -34.17
C GLN A 189 -9.24 31.54 -35.29
N LYS A 190 -8.74 30.34 -34.95
CA LYS A 190 -8.55 29.27 -35.94
C LYS A 190 -9.88 28.83 -36.56
N GLU A 191 -10.91 28.60 -35.75
CA GLU A 191 -12.23 28.17 -36.22
C GLU A 191 -12.88 29.23 -37.12
N GLU A 192 -12.85 30.50 -36.72
CA GLU A 192 -13.32 31.64 -37.52
C GLU A 192 -12.56 31.76 -38.86
N MET A 193 -11.22 31.64 -38.83
CA MET A 193 -10.38 31.65 -40.03
C MET A 193 -10.68 30.47 -40.98
N ILE A 194 -10.87 29.25 -40.44
CA ILE A 194 -11.21 28.06 -41.24
C ILE A 194 -12.54 28.28 -41.97
N VAL A 195 -13.58 28.73 -41.27
CA VAL A 195 -14.90 28.98 -41.86
C VAL A 195 -14.84 30.09 -42.92
N ALA A 196 -14.13 31.20 -42.64
CA ALA A 196 -13.96 32.30 -43.58
C ALA A 196 -13.22 31.86 -44.87
N VAL A 197 -12.07 31.18 -44.75
CA VAL A 197 -11.30 30.76 -45.92
C VAL A 197 -12.03 29.67 -46.73
N CYS A 198 -12.70 28.72 -46.08
CA CYS A 198 -13.54 27.72 -46.75
C CYS A 198 -14.67 28.37 -47.55
N SER A 199 -15.45 29.27 -46.92
CA SER A 199 -16.58 29.93 -47.58
C SER A 199 -16.14 30.79 -48.76
N ALA A 200 -15.02 31.50 -48.67
CA ALA A 200 -14.50 32.32 -49.77
C ALA A 200 -13.99 31.50 -50.96
N HIS A 201 -13.29 30.38 -50.73
CA HIS A 201 -12.55 29.66 -51.78
C HIS A 201 -13.23 28.36 -52.26
N SER A 202 -14.32 27.93 -51.64
CA SER A 202 -15.16 26.85 -52.16
C SER A 202 -16.19 27.33 -53.20
N MET A 203 -16.38 28.65 -53.35
CA MET A 203 -17.29 29.26 -54.33
C MET A 203 -16.83 28.98 -55.77
N GLY A 204 -17.40 27.93 -56.37
CA GLY A 204 -17.09 27.48 -57.74
C GLY A 204 -16.78 25.99 -57.87
N LEU A 205 -16.53 25.29 -56.76
CA LEU A 205 -16.47 23.83 -56.72
C LEU A 205 -17.89 23.24 -56.78
N LYS A 206 -18.06 22.09 -57.44
CA LYS A 206 -19.29 21.29 -57.34
C LYS A 206 -19.39 20.60 -55.96
N THR A 207 -18.24 20.33 -55.35
CA THR A 207 -18.09 19.70 -54.04
C THR A 207 -17.30 20.65 -53.11
N PRO A 208 -17.98 21.58 -52.41
CA PRO A 208 -17.33 22.53 -51.50
C PRO A 208 -16.39 21.87 -50.49
N VAL A 209 -15.31 22.56 -50.12
CA VAL A 209 -14.46 22.16 -48.99
C VAL A 209 -15.13 22.63 -47.70
N THR A 210 -15.59 21.68 -46.89
CA THR A 210 -16.15 21.92 -45.56
C THR A 210 -15.06 21.90 -44.49
N SER A 211 -15.33 22.47 -43.31
CA SER A 211 -14.39 22.41 -42.17
C SER A 211 -14.07 20.98 -41.72
N SER A 212 -15.01 20.02 -41.89
CA SER A 212 -14.81 18.60 -41.57
C SER A 212 -13.79 17.92 -42.49
N ASP A 213 -13.79 18.26 -43.78
CA ASP A 213 -12.89 17.67 -44.78
C ASP A 213 -11.41 17.90 -44.42
N ILE A 214 -11.09 19.12 -43.99
CA ILE A 214 -9.73 19.63 -43.77
C ILE A 214 -9.28 19.54 -42.31
N ALA A 215 -10.16 19.16 -41.38
CA ALA A 215 -9.86 19.13 -39.95
C ALA A 215 -8.54 18.38 -39.67
N HIS A 216 -8.39 17.18 -40.23
CA HIS A 216 -7.21 16.33 -40.09
C HIS A 216 -5.88 16.95 -40.61
N LEU A 217 -5.96 17.91 -41.55
CA LEU A 217 -4.80 18.65 -42.07
C LEU A 217 -4.41 19.84 -41.18
N ILE A 218 -5.33 20.29 -40.31
CA ILE A 218 -5.25 21.58 -39.61
C ILE A 218 -5.11 21.43 -38.08
N VAL A 219 -5.41 20.27 -37.49
CA VAL A 219 -5.28 19.99 -36.03
C VAL A 219 -4.00 20.57 -35.42
N ASN A 220 -2.84 20.37 -36.06
CA ASN A 220 -1.54 20.82 -35.57
C ASN A 220 -0.98 22.06 -36.31
N ALA A 221 -1.76 22.70 -37.18
CA ALA A 221 -1.28 23.83 -37.98
C ALA A 221 -1.25 25.14 -37.17
N GLU A 222 -0.22 25.96 -37.41
CA GLU A 222 -0.18 27.35 -36.94
C GLU A 222 -1.22 28.20 -37.66
N LEU A 223 -1.77 29.22 -36.98
CA LEU A 223 -2.84 30.09 -37.51
C LEU A 223 -2.50 30.70 -38.89
N ALA A 224 -1.23 31.06 -39.10
CA ALA A 224 -0.75 31.62 -40.37
C ALA A 224 -0.65 30.61 -41.52
N ALA A 225 -0.54 29.30 -41.24
CA ALA A 225 -0.45 28.25 -42.24
C ALA A 225 -1.83 27.79 -42.77
N ILE A 226 -2.89 27.98 -41.97
CA ILE A 226 -4.26 27.53 -42.27
C ILE A 226 -4.74 27.96 -43.67
N PRO A 227 -4.60 29.23 -44.11
CA PRO A 227 -5.10 29.63 -45.43
C PRO A 227 -4.44 28.89 -46.58
N GLY A 228 -3.13 28.65 -46.51
CA GLY A 228 -2.38 27.93 -47.54
C GLY A 228 -2.78 26.46 -47.68
N ILE A 229 -3.06 25.80 -46.55
CA ILE A 229 -3.53 24.40 -46.51
C ILE A 229 -4.91 24.28 -47.16
N ILE A 230 -5.84 25.19 -46.84
CA ILE A 230 -7.20 25.20 -47.40
C ILE A 230 -7.17 25.49 -48.90
N LEU A 231 -6.38 26.48 -49.34
CA LEU A 231 -6.20 26.80 -50.76
C LEU A 231 -5.66 25.61 -51.57
N ALA A 232 -4.69 24.87 -51.03
CA ALA A 232 -4.13 23.69 -51.68
C ALA A 232 -5.17 22.56 -51.83
N GLU A 233 -6.01 22.30 -50.82
CA GLU A 233 -7.07 21.29 -50.93
C GLU A 233 -8.21 21.75 -51.86
N CYS A 234 -8.59 23.04 -51.86
CA CYS A 234 -9.52 23.61 -52.84
C CYS A 234 -9.01 23.44 -54.28
N GLN A 235 -7.73 23.75 -54.55
CA GLN A 235 -7.13 23.52 -55.88
C GLN A 235 -7.13 22.04 -56.24
N LYS A 236 -6.73 21.16 -55.31
CA LYS A 236 -6.74 19.70 -55.51
C LYS A 236 -8.14 19.18 -55.85
N ARG A 237 -9.20 19.69 -55.21
CA ARG A 237 -10.59 19.37 -55.59
C ARG A 237 -10.96 19.92 -56.97
N ALA A 238 -10.64 21.17 -57.28
CA ALA A 238 -10.89 21.74 -58.62
C ALA A 238 -10.22 20.93 -59.74
N GLU A 239 -8.97 20.48 -59.51
CA GLU A 239 -8.25 19.62 -60.44
C GLU A 239 -8.90 18.24 -60.59
N MET A 240 -9.39 17.63 -59.51
CA MET A 240 -10.10 16.34 -59.57
C MET A 240 -11.44 16.47 -60.30
N GLU A 241 -12.21 17.54 -60.04
CA GLU A 241 -13.47 17.81 -60.74
C GLU A 241 -13.26 18.10 -62.22
N ALA A 242 -12.20 18.82 -62.59
CA ALA A 242 -11.83 19.06 -63.99
C ALA A 242 -11.41 17.76 -64.70
N LYS A 243 -10.61 16.90 -64.04
CA LYS A 243 -10.21 15.59 -64.57
C LYS A 243 -11.39 14.62 -64.70
N ALA A 244 -12.36 14.67 -63.78
CA ALA A 244 -13.59 13.88 -63.84
C ALA A 244 -14.62 14.41 -64.86
N ALA A 245 -14.54 15.69 -65.25
CA ALA A 245 -15.39 16.29 -66.27
C ALA A 245 -14.83 16.14 -67.71
N ALA A 246 -13.60 15.66 -67.87
CA ALA A 246 -13.02 15.38 -69.18
C ALA A 246 -13.66 14.13 -69.81
N PRO A 247 -14.02 14.15 -71.11
CA PRO A 247 -14.64 13.00 -71.76
C PRO A 247 -13.66 11.81 -71.83
N LYS A 248 -14.15 10.63 -71.45
CA LYS A 248 -13.40 9.38 -71.47
C LYS A 248 -13.14 8.98 -72.93
N VAL A 249 -11.88 9.03 -73.38
CA VAL A 249 -11.51 8.73 -74.76
C VAL A 249 -11.70 7.24 -75.04
N GLU A 250 -12.68 6.93 -75.89
CA GLU A 250 -12.94 5.59 -76.40
C GLU A 250 -11.93 5.26 -77.51
N LEU A 251 -11.12 4.22 -77.31
CA LEU A 251 -10.10 3.79 -78.28
C LEU A 251 -10.74 2.93 -79.37
N SER A 252 -10.96 3.53 -80.54
CA SER A 252 -11.39 2.83 -81.75
C SER A 252 -10.38 1.77 -82.21
N PRO A 253 -10.81 0.58 -82.67
CA PRO A 253 -9.92 -0.53 -83.02
C PRO A 253 -9.08 -0.27 -84.29
N PRO A 254 -7.93 -0.95 -84.44
CA PRO A 254 -7.06 -0.80 -85.60
C PRO A 254 -7.64 -1.44 -86.87
N VAL A 255 -7.39 -0.82 -88.02
CA VAL A 255 -7.77 -1.35 -89.33
C VAL A 255 -6.72 -2.38 -89.79
N LEU A 256 -7.20 -3.56 -90.19
CA LEU A 256 -6.42 -4.60 -90.86
C LEU A 256 -6.31 -4.32 -92.36
N ASP A 257 -5.17 -4.66 -92.95
CA ASP A 257 -5.13 -5.11 -94.34
C ASP A 257 -4.06 -6.21 -94.51
N HIS A 258 -4.19 -7.03 -95.56
CA HIS A 258 -3.53 -8.34 -95.70
C HIS A 258 -2.24 -8.23 -96.57
N VAL A 259 -1.39 -9.24 -96.87
CA VAL A 259 -1.54 -10.71 -97.00
C VAL A 259 -0.16 -11.40 -96.82
N HIS A 260 -0.07 -12.50 -96.05
CA HIS A 260 0.71 -13.68 -96.48
C HIS A 260 0.28 -15.00 -95.79
N HIS A 261 0.39 -16.07 -96.54
CA HIS A 261 0.30 -17.50 -96.19
C HIS A 261 1.22 -18.21 -97.21
N PRO A 262 1.93 -19.30 -96.84
CA PRO A 262 1.25 -20.54 -96.43
C PRO A 262 1.93 -21.37 -95.31
N ASP A 263 1.17 -22.34 -94.79
CA ASP A 263 1.52 -23.62 -94.13
C ASP A 263 2.49 -23.60 -92.90
N ASP A 264 2.43 -24.53 -91.92
CA ASP A 264 1.84 -25.88 -91.87
C ASP A 264 1.40 -26.30 -90.42
N ASN A 265 0.50 -27.29 -90.35
CA ASN A 265 0.28 -28.31 -89.29
C ASN A 265 -0.09 -27.99 -87.80
N SER A 266 -1.23 -28.57 -87.36
CA SER A 266 -1.42 -29.34 -86.09
C SER A 266 -1.36 -28.63 -84.70
N ILE A 267 -2.16 -28.94 -83.65
CA ILE A 267 -3.13 -30.03 -83.32
C ILE A 267 -4.37 -29.50 -82.53
N GLY A 268 -5.57 -30.01 -82.86
CA GLY A 268 -6.64 -30.49 -81.93
C GLY A 268 -7.30 -29.62 -80.82
N PHE A 269 -8.61 -29.35 -81.02
CA PHE A 269 -9.66 -29.20 -79.98
C PHE A 269 -10.22 -30.60 -79.55
N PRO A 270 -11.22 -30.83 -78.64
CA PRO A 270 -12.24 -29.88 -78.07
C PRO A 270 -12.80 -30.06 -76.61
N ASN A 271 -13.15 -28.92 -75.99
CA ASN A 271 -14.44 -28.61 -75.30
C ASN A 271 -14.87 -29.25 -73.93
N TYR A 272 -15.90 -28.61 -73.34
CA TYR A 272 -16.74 -28.87 -72.14
C TYR A 272 -16.15 -28.43 -70.77
N GLY A 273 -16.90 -27.75 -69.87
CA GLY A 273 -18.20 -27.04 -70.00
C GLY A 273 -19.15 -27.17 -68.78
N LYS A 274 -19.88 -26.09 -68.44
CA LYS A 274 -20.93 -25.97 -67.39
C LYS A 274 -20.42 -26.04 -65.92
N GLU A 275 -21.12 -25.56 -64.88
CA GLU A 275 -22.52 -25.06 -64.75
C GLU A 275 -22.66 -23.89 -63.72
N VAL A 276 -23.90 -23.59 -63.28
CA VAL A 276 -24.38 -22.41 -62.50
C VAL A 276 -24.42 -22.64 -60.95
N GLU A 277 -24.89 -21.82 -60.00
CA GLU A 277 -25.68 -20.54 -59.81
C GLU A 277 -25.44 -20.10 -58.31
N ASP A 278 -25.70 -18.92 -57.71
CA ASP A 278 -26.18 -17.56 -58.10
C ASP A 278 -25.93 -16.50 -56.96
N THR A 279 -26.30 -15.23 -57.19
CA THR A 279 -26.66 -14.12 -56.23
C THR A 279 -25.65 -13.52 -55.21
N ASP A 280 -25.43 -12.20 -55.38
CA ASP A 280 -25.36 -11.08 -54.41
C ASP A 280 -24.38 -11.06 -53.21
N PRO A 281 -23.79 -9.87 -52.89
CA PRO A 281 -24.44 -9.03 -51.86
C PRO A 281 -24.29 -7.50 -52.04
N CYS A 282 -25.23 -6.74 -51.44
CA CYS A 282 -25.01 -5.36 -50.97
C CYS A 282 -25.86 -5.08 -49.70
N PRO A 283 -25.50 -4.07 -48.86
CA PRO A 283 -25.43 -4.31 -47.42
C PRO A 283 -26.27 -3.36 -46.56
N GLU A 284 -26.37 -3.64 -45.25
CA GLU A 284 -26.72 -2.61 -44.26
C GLU A 284 -26.06 -2.84 -42.88
N TRP A 285 -25.71 -1.71 -42.24
CA TRP A 285 -25.30 -1.44 -40.84
C TRP A 285 -24.31 -2.37 -40.10
N GLU A 286 -23.14 -1.82 -39.75
CA GLU A 286 -22.43 -2.14 -38.49
C GLU A 286 -22.29 -0.85 -37.65
N ALA A 287 -22.69 -0.92 -36.38
CA ALA A 287 -22.32 0.06 -35.36
C ALA A 287 -21.18 -0.53 -34.52
N THR A 288 -20.01 0.10 -34.50
CA THR A 288 -18.78 -0.51 -33.96
C THR A 288 -18.62 -0.27 -32.47
N GLU A 289 -19.09 -1.20 -31.63
CA GLU A 289 -18.90 -1.16 -30.18
C GLU A 289 -17.74 -2.08 -29.72
N ILE A 290 -16.79 -1.49 -28.99
CA ILE A 290 -15.79 -2.09 -28.06
C ILE A 290 -15.36 -3.55 -28.33
N ARG A 291 -14.20 -3.75 -28.99
CA ARG A 291 -13.50 -5.05 -29.02
C ARG A 291 -12.65 -5.30 -27.78
N TYR A 292 -12.98 -6.37 -27.05
CA TYR A 292 -12.01 -7.20 -26.31
C TYR A 292 -11.96 -8.60 -26.95
N PRO A 293 -10.78 -9.16 -27.25
CA PRO A 293 -10.67 -10.46 -27.92
C PRO A 293 -10.81 -11.64 -26.95
N ASN A 294 -11.74 -12.55 -27.23
CA ASN A 294 -11.74 -13.91 -26.68
C ASN A 294 -11.09 -14.85 -27.70
N GLU A 295 -9.85 -15.28 -27.46
CA GLU A 295 -9.24 -16.38 -28.21
C GLU A 295 -9.69 -17.73 -27.65
N ILE A 296 -10.20 -18.61 -28.51
CA ILE A 296 -10.58 -19.98 -28.14
C ILE A 296 -9.35 -20.88 -28.27
N LEU A 297 -9.12 -21.72 -27.26
CA LEU A 297 -7.88 -22.48 -27.12
C LEU A 297 -7.68 -23.52 -28.24
N ASN A 298 -6.47 -23.53 -28.81
CA ASN A 298 -5.93 -24.69 -29.52
C ASN A 298 -5.51 -25.76 -28.49
N PRO A 299 -6.05 -26.99 -28.51
CA PRO A 299 -5.78 -28.01 -27.48
C PRO A 299 -4.38 -28.63 -27.55
N ALA A 300 -3.57 -28.34 -28.57
CA ALA A 300 -2.33 -29.05 -28.87
C ALA A 300 -1.02 -28.40 -28.36
N SER A 301 -1.07 -27.48 -27.38
CA SER A 301 0.14 -26.77 -26.89
C SER A 301 0.23 -26.55 -25.37
N PHE A 302 -0.32 -27.46 -24.55
CA PHE A 302 -0.07 -27.46 -23.10
C PHE A 302 1.22 -28.24 -22.77
N HIS A 303 2.36 -27.54 -22.74
CA HIS A 303 3.58 -28.08 -22.16
C HIS A 303 3.48 -28.08 -20.63
N ILE A 304 3.04 -29.21 -20.05
CA ILE A 304 2.93 -29.38 -18.60
C ILE A 304 4.35 -29.40 -18.01
N PRO A 305 4.74 -28.44 -17.14
CA PRO A 305 6.04 -28.49 -16.48
C PRO A 305 6.08 -29.72 -15.54
N PRO A 306 7.23 -30.40 -15.42
CA PRO A 306 7.32 -31.61 -14.60
C PRO A 306 6.99 -31.31 -13.14
N LEU A 307 6.20 -32.18 -12.52
CA LEU A 307 5.86 -32.11 -11.10
C LEU A 307 7.14 -32.02 -10.24
N PRO A 308 7.20 -31.11 -9.25
CA PRO A 308 8.32 -31.08 -8.32
C PRO A 308 8.39 -32.43 -7.57
N PRO A 309 9.59 -32.99 -7.33
CA PRO A 309 9.73 -34.29 -6.70
C PRO A 309 9.13 -34.27 -5.29
N ALA A 310 8.38 -35.31 -4.94
CA ALA A 310 7.69 -35.42 -3.66
C ALA A 310 8.66 -35.20 -2.48
N SER A 311 8.29 -34.28 -1.59
CA SER A 311 9.10 -33.92 -0.41
C SER A 311 9.40 -35.16 0.42
N ARG A 312 10.68 -35.52 0.54
CA ARG A 312 11.10 -36.55 1.51
C ARG A 312 10.69 -36.11 2.91
N PRO A 313 10.21 -37.01 3.79
CA PRO A 313 10.08 -36.70 5.20
C PRO A 313 11.41 -36.17 5.74
N MET A 314 11.40 -35.00 6.38
CA MET A 314 12.62 -34.45 6.97
C MET A 314 13.09 -35.39 8.08
N PRO A 315 14.39 -35.74 8.14
CA PRO A 315 14.92 -36.39 9.33
C PRO A 315 14.74 -35.45 10.53
N PRO A 316 14.46 -35.98 11.74
CA PRO A 316 14.30 -35.13 12.92
C PRO A 316 15.59 -34.35 13.19
N MET A 317 15.51 -33.02 13.13
CA MET A 317 16.66 -32.17 13.40
C MET A 317 17.10 -32.36 14.86
N PRO A 318 18.40 -32.49 15.15
CA PRO A 318 18.88 -32.51 16.52
C PRO A 318 18.57 -31.16 17.21
N PRO A 319 18.31 -31.16 18.54
CA PRO A 319 17.98 -29.95 19.27
C PRO A 319 19.13 -28.94 19.16
N THR A 320 18.92 -27.88 18.38
CA THR A 320 19.90 -26.81 18.21
C THR A 320 19.85 -25.90 19.42
N THR A 321 20.65 -26.22 20.44
CA THR A 321 20.89 -25.33 21.59
C THR A 321 21.51 -24.03 21.08
N ARG A 322 20.70 -23.01 20.87
CA ARG A 322 21.17 -21.64 20.60
C ARG A 322 21.54 -21.00 21.94
N GLU A 323 22.82 -20.87 22.20
CA GLU A 323 23.31 -20.04 23.30
C GLU A 323 22.92 -18.59 23.03
N THR A 324 21.92 -18.11 23.77
CA THR A 324 21.52 -16.70 23.76
C THR A 324 22.44 -15.95 24.70
N GLN A 325 23.30 -15.10 24.15
CA GLN A 325 24.11 -14.19 24.94
C GLN A 325 23.20 -13.09 25.53
N TYR A 326 23.38 -12.78 26.81
CA TYR A 326 22.62 -11.76 27.54
C TYR A 326 23.56 -10.70 28.12
N ASP A 327 23.30 -9.43 27.81
CA ASP A 327 24.00 -8.31 28.45
C ASP A 327 23.28 -7.93 29.75
N VAL A 328 24.00 -7.89 30.86
CA VAL A 328 23.42 -7.73 32.22
C VAL A 328 24.00 -6.48 32.91
N ILE A 329 23.14 -5.49 33.17
CA ILE A 329 23.52 -4.24 33.83
C ILE A 329 23.40 -4.37 35.36
N LEU A 330 24.53 -4.55 36.04
CA LEU A 330 24.63 -4.63 37.49
C LEU A 330 24.86 -3.25 38.12
N LYS A 331 23.82 -2.66 38.73
CA LYS A 331 23.94 -1.42 39.53
C LYS A 331 24.23 -1.76 40.99
N LEU A 332 25.44 -1.46 41.47
CA LEU A 332 25.88 -1.77 42.82
C LEU A 332 26.17 -0.48 43.63
N PRO A 333 25.19 0.05 44.39
CA PRO A 333 25.38 1.24 45.22
C PRO A 333 26.28 0.93 46.43
N GLY A 334 27.11 1.89 46.83
CA GLY A 334 27.90 1.82 48.08
C GLY A 334 29.14 0.91 48.06
N VAL A 335 29.50 0.31 46.91
CA VAL A 335 30.68 -0.55 46.78
C VAL A 335 31.97 0.24 47.03
N THR A 336 32.81 -0.25 47.94
CA THR A 336 34.13 0.36 48.21
C THR A 336 35.15 0.00 47.14
N ILE A 337 36.20 0.81 46.98
CA ILE A 337 37.26 0.61 45.97
C ILE A 337 37.88 -0.81 46.03
N PRO A 338 38.20 -1.39 47.21
CA PRO A 338 38.69 -2.77 47.28
C PRO A 338 37.67 -3.82 46.82
N GLN A 339 36.39 -3.64 47.14
CA GLN A 339 35.32 -4.55 46.71
C GLN A 339 35.08 -4.47 45.20
N ALA A 340 35.15 -3.28 44.60
CA ALA A 340 35.10 -3.10 43.15
C ALA A 340 36.29 -3.78 42.46
N GLY A 341 37.50 -3.68 43.05
CA GLY A 341 38.69 -4.40 42.57
C GLY A 341 38.55 -5.92 42.63
N ALA A 342 38.01 -6.45 43.74
CA ALA A 342 37.75 -7.88 43.91
C ALA A 342 36.70 -8.40 42.91
N LEU A 343 35.60 -7.67 42.71
CA LEU A 343 34.58 -8.01 41.73
C LEU A 343 35.14 -7.99 40.29
N LYS A 344 35.96 -6.98 39.96
CA LYS A 344 36.63 -6.88 38.66
C LYS A 344 37.52 -8.10 38.39
N ALA A 345 38.32 -8.52 39.38
CA ALA A 345 39.16 -9.71 39.28
C ALA A 345 38.33 -11.01 39.15
N PHE A 346 37.20 -11.11 39.86
CA PHE A 346 36.28 -12.24 39.75
C PHE A 346 35.62 -12.33 38.36
N MET A 347 35.08 -11.24 37.82
CA MET A 347 34.46 -11.26 36.49
C MET A 347 35.48 -11.64 35.40
N SER A 348 36.70 -11.13 35.48
CA SER A 348 37.79 -11.53 34.58
C SER A 348 38.21 -13.00 34.76
N SER A 349 38.16 -13.58 35.97
CA SER A 349 38.49 -15.01 36.17
C SER A 349 37.41 -15.96 35.65
N GLN A 350 36.16 -15.50 35.55
CA GLN A 350 35.05 -16.23 34.94
C GLN A 350 34.92 -15.97 33.41
N GLY A 351 35.85 -15.23 32.80
CA GLY A 351 35.82 -14.91 31.37
C GLY A 351 34.71 -13.93 30.96
N ILE A 352 34.08 -13.25 31.92
CA ILE A 352 32.96 -12.33 31.67
C ILE A 352 33.50 -10.97 31.23
N SER A 353 33.10 -10.52 30.04
CA SER A 353 33.35 -9.16 29.56
C SER A 353 32.48 -8.15 30.33
N TYR A 354 33.02 -6.97 30.62
CA TYR A 354 32.31 -5.90 31.33
C TYR A 354 32.78 -4.51 30.90
N GLU A 355 31.89 -3.54 30.98
CA GLU A 355 32.17 -2.11 30.81
C GLU A 355 31.68 -1.32 32.03
N ILE A 356 32.42 -0.30 32.45
CA ILE A 356 32.10 0.50 33.64
C ILE A 356 31.39 1.79 33.20
N ILE A 357 30.07 1.68 33.00
CA ILE A 357 29.22 2.73 32.42
C ILE A 357 29.20 4.04 33.24
N SER A 358 29.45 3.98 34.55
CA SER A 358 29.70 5.19 35.35
C SER A 358 30.55 4.92 36.60
N GLN A 359 31.44 5.85 36.92
CA GLN A 359 32.07 5.97 38.24
C GLN A 359 31.79 7.37 38.79
N ALA A 360 30.87 7.46 39.75
CA ALA A 360 30.75 8.66 40.58
C ALA A 360 31.97 8.73 41.49
N ARG A 361 33.01 9.48 41.07
CA ARG A 361 34.12 9.82 41.98
C ARG A 361 33.54 10.64 43.12
N ARG A 362 33.61 10.12 44.36
CA ARG A 362 33.66 11.01 45.51
C ARG A 362 34.96 11.78 45.42
N SER A 363 34.86 13.07 45.09
CA SER A 363 35.84 14.06 45.51
C SER A 363 35.62 14.27 47.01
N ASP A 364 36.26 13.45 47.82
CA ASP A 364 36.40 13.74 49.25
C ASP A 364 37.28 15.01 49.42
N PHE A 365 37.17 15.67 50.57
CA PHE A 365 37.81 16.95 50.90
C PHE A 365 39.34 16.86 51.03
#